data_AF-A0A972VBT9-F1
#
_entry.id   AF-A0A972VBT9-F1
#
_cell.length_a   1.000
_cell.length_b   1.000
_cell.length_c   1.000
_cell.angle_alpha   90.00
_cell.angle_beta   90.00
_cell.angle_gamma   90.00
#
_symmetry.space_group_name_H-M   'P 1'
#
loop_
_entity.id
_entity.type
_entity.pdbx_description
1 polymer ?
#
loop_
_entity_poly.entity_id
_entity_poly.type
_entity_poly.pdbx_seq_one_letter_code
_entity_poly.pdbx_strand_id
1 'polypeptide(L)'
;MTVKHHNLWVPGFTLIELLVVISSISLLLGVLLPALGTARKQTYSVVCRSQIRQLGIASLGYAQESDGHFVPAARDMGQGNDDLYRWHGRRPSRNAAFDPNGSPLIAYLQEGQIKECPARVDFLATSDWNSSFEKGCGGYGYNMSYLGSRLWDKRYAARFKESYQNTTSLREVKRPSHTLMFADSAMTQDGENLIEYSFATPPPCCVRRSDLCRDAHVT
;
A
#
# COMPACT_ATOMS: atom_id res chain seq x y z
N MET A 1 -45.61 -31.08 -55.08
CA MET A 1 -44.26 -30.83 -54.55
C MET A 1 -44.07 -31.73 -53.33
N THR A 2 -43.25 -32.77 -53.43
CA THR A 2 -43.01 -33.75 -52.36
C THR A 2 -41.75 -33.37 -51.60
N VAL A 3 -41.89 -33.10 -50.29
CA VAL A 3 -40.76 -32.81 -49.39
C VAL A 3 -40.05 -34.13 -49.07
N LYS A 4 -38.80 -34.28 -49.51
CA LYS A 4 -37.92 -35.38 -49.08
C LYS A 4 -37.45 -35.09 -47.66
N HIS A 5 -37.97 -35.82 -46.67
CA HIS A 5 -37.39 -35.84 -45.33
C HIS A 5 -36.08 -36.63 -45.36
N HIS A 6 -34.95 -35.93 -45.33
CA HIS A 6 -33.66 -36.55 -45.08
C HIS A 6 -33.53 -36.80 -43.57
N ASN A 7 -33.69 -38.07 -43.15
CA ASN A 7 -33.37 -38.50 -41.79
C ASN A 7 -31.87 -38.37 -41.57
N LEU A 8 -31.44 -37.21 -41.09
CA LEU A 8 -30.10 -37.02 -40.53
C LEU A 8 -30.08 -37.72 -39.16
N TRP A 9 -29.73 -39.00 -39.17
CA TRP A 9 -29.44 -39.75 -37.94
C TRP A 9 -28.21 -39.10 -37.28
N VAL A 10 -28.44 -38.35 -36.20
CA VAL A 10 -27.36 -37.81 -35.38
C VAL A 10 -26.85 -38.98 -34.53
N PRO A 11 -25.57 -39.40 -34.65
CA PRO A 11 -25.02 -40.42 -33.78
C PRO A 11 -25.10 -39.95 -32.32
N GLY A 12 -25.68 -40.79 -31.45
CA GLY A 12 -25.80 -40.50 -30.02
C GLY A 12 -24.45 -40.59 -29.33
N PHE A 13 -24.16 -39.62 -28.47
CA PHE A 13 -22.93 -39.58 -27.67
C PHE A 13 -22.90 -40.75 -26.68
N THR A 14 -21.79 -41.47 -26.59
CA THR A 14 -21.66 -42.61 -25.67
C THR A 14 -21.28 -42.14 -24.26
N LEU A 15 -21.67 -42.91 -23.24
CA LEU A 15 -21.32 -42.61 -21.85
C LEU A 15 -19.79 -42.63 -21.62
N ILE A 16 -19.06 -43.48 -22.35
CA ILE A 16 -17.60 -43.57 -22.26
C ILE A 16 -16.91 -42.34 -22.88
N GLU A 17 -17.42 -41.81 -24.00
CA GLU A 17 -16.90 -40.58 -24.61
C GLU A 17 -17.03 -39.40 -23.64
N LEU A 18 -18.17 -39.29 -22.95
CA LEU A 18 -18.37 -38.24 -21.95
C LEU A 18 -17.43 -38.39 -20.76
N LEU A 19 -17.21 -39.63 -20.31
CA LEU A 19 -16.38 -39.92 -19.15
C LEU A 19 -14.90 -39.63 -19.38
N VAL A 20 -14.37 -39.92 -20.57
CA VAL A 20 -12.99 -39.59 -20.95
C VAL A 20 -12.78 -38.07 -21.08
N VAL A 21 -13.79 -37.34 -21.57
CA VAL A 21 -13.70 -35.88 -21.70
C VAL A 21 -13.66 -35.22 -20.32
N ILE A 22 -14.56 -35.58 -19.40
CA ILE A 22 -14.55 -34.99 -18.06
C ILE A 22 -13.31 -35.41 -17.27
N SER A 23 -12.78 -36.63 -17.48
CA SER A 23 -11.57 -37.09 -16.78
C SER A 23 -10.33 -36.33 -17.23
N SER A 24 -10.18 -36.11 -18.54
CA SER A 24 -9.08 -35.31 -19.09
C SER A 24 -9.19 -33.83 -18.70
N ILE A 25 -10.38 -33.22 -18.72
CA ILE A 25 -10.60 -31.85 -18.23
C ILE A 25 -10.24 -31.74 -16.74
N SER A 26 -10.65 -32.71 -15.92
CA SER A 26 -10.36 -32.71 -14.48
C SER A 26 -8.85 -32.79 -14.20
N LEU A 27 -8.12 -33.60 -14.98
CA LEU A 27 -6.66 -33.68 -14.90
C LEU A 27 -6.00 -32.33 -15.25
N LEU A 28 -6.44 -31.71 -16.35
CA LEU A 28 -5.90 -30.41 -16.76
C LEU A 28 -6.20 -29.31 -15.74
N LEU A 29 -7.44 -29.24 -15.23
CA LEU A 29 -7.82 -28.28 -14.19
C LEU A 29 -7.03 -28.49 -12.89
N GLY A 30 -6.75 -29.74 -12.53
CA GLY A 30 -5.93 -30.07 -11.36
C GLY A 30 -4.53 -29.44 -11.40
N VAL A 31 -3.93 -29.32 -12.59
CA VAL A 31 -2.63 -28.65 -12.78
C VAL A 31 -2.78 -27.13 -12.97
N LEU A 32 -3.87 -26.68 -13.58
CA LEU A 32 -4.09 -25.26 -13.90
C LEU A 32 -4.40 -24.39 -12.67
N LEU A 33 -5.21 -24.89 -11.73
CA LEU A 33 -5.65 -24.15 -10.53
C LEU A 33 -4.48 -23.67 -9.64
N PRO A 34 -3.50 -24.53 -9.25
CA PRO A 34 -2.37 -24.06 -8.45
C PRO A 34 -1.46 -23.08 -9.21
N ALA A 35 -1.30 -23.27 -10.53
CA ALA A 35 -0.53 -22.37 -11.38
C ALA A 35 -1.17 -20.96 -11.45
N LEU A 36 -2.50 -20.89 -11.61
CA LEU A 36 -3.24 -19.63 -11.62
C LEU A 36 -3.15 -18.88 -10.29
N GLY A 37 -3.19 -19.61 -9.16
CA GLY A 37 -3.02 -19.01 -7.83
C GLY A 37 -1.65 -18.33 -7.66
N THR A 38 -0.58 -18.99 -8.09
CA THR A 38 0.78 -18.41 -8.05
C THR A 38 0.93 -17.23 -8.99
N ALA A 39 0.42 -17.33 -10.22
CA ALA A 39 0.45 -16.24 -11.20
C ALA A 39 -0.26 -14.98 -10.68
N ARG A 40 -1.44 -15.13 -10.06
CA ARG A 40 -2.15 -14.00 -9.44
C ARG A 40 -1.34 -13.32 -8.35
N LYS A 41 -0.71 -14.08 -7.45
CA LYS A 41 0.14 -13.52 -6.38
C LYS A 41 1.32 -12.72 -6.94
N GLN A 42 1.95 -13.21 -8.01
CA GLN A 42 3.02 -12.47 -8.70
C GLN A 42 2.51 -11.17 -9.31
N THR A 43 1.36 -11.21 -10.00
CA THR A 43 0.72 -10.01 -10.55
C THR A 43 0.43 -8.98 -9.46
N TYR A 44 -0.10 -9.41 -8.31
CA TYR A 44 -0.36 -8.50 -7.19
C TYR A 44 0.91 -7.83 -6.69
N SER A 45 2.00 -8.59 -6.49
CA SER A 45 3.29 -8.01 -6.09
C SER A 45 3.80 -6.96 -7.09
N VAL A 46 3.69 -7.23 -8.40
CA VAL A 46 4.08 -6.28 -9.45
C VAL A 46 3.24 -4.99 -9.36
N VAL A 47 1.92 -5.12 -9.19
CA VAL A 47 1.01 -3.98 -9.05
C VAL A 47 1.37 -3.16 -7.81
N CYS A 48 1.54 -3.79 -6.64
CA CYS A 48 1.83 -3.07 -5.40
C CYS A 48 3.18 -2.32 -5.47
N ARG A 49 4.20 -2.94 -6.05
CA ARG A 49 5.50 -2.28 -6.29
C ARG A 49 5.39 -1.11 -7.26
N SER A 50 4.54 -1.22 -8.29
CA SER A 50 4.28 -0.12 -9.22
C SER A 50 3.61 1.06 -8.52
N GLN A 51 2.65 0.80 -7.62
CA GLN A 51 1.97 1.85 -6.84
C GLN A 51 2.95 2.57 -5.90
N ILE A 52 3.78 1.83 -5.16
CA ILE A 52 4.86 2.40 -4.32
C ILE A 52 5.79 3.29 -5.15
N ARG A 53 6.16 2.85 -6.36
CA ARG A 53 6.99 3.65 -7.27
C ARG A 53 6.29 4.95 -7.67
N GLN A 54 5.00 4.91 -7.98
CA GLN A 54 4.21 6.10 -8.31
C GLN A 54 4.12 7.07 -7.12
N LEU A 55 3.92 6.57 -5.90
CA LEU A 55 3.98 7.38 -4.67
C LEU A 55 5.35 8.05 -4.49
N GLY A 56 6.44 7.33 -4.75
CA GLY A 56 7.80 7.89 -4.71
C GLY A 56 8.01 9.02 -5.72
N ILE A 57 7.53 8.86 -6.94
CA ILE A 57 7.58 9.90 -7.99
C ILE A 57 6.74 11.12 -7.55
N ALA A 58 5.53 10.88 -7.04
CA ALA A 58 4.65 11.94 -6.56
C ALA A 58 5.27 12.75 -5.41
N SER A 59 5.91 12.07 -4.44
CA SER A 59 6.60 12.70 -3.32
C SER A 59 7.80 13.54 -3.77
N LEU A 60 8.55 13.08 -4.78
CA LEU A 60 9.62 13.87 -5.38
C LEU A 60 9.09 15.09 -6.14
N GLY A 61 7.97 14.96 -6.86
CA GLY A 61 7.29 16.07 -7.52
C GLY A 61 6.85 17.14 -6.52
N TYR A 62 6.20 16.72 -5.42
CA TYR A 62 5.86 17.60 -4.31
C TYR A 62 7.09 18.32 -3.75
N ALA A 63 8.18 17.58 -3.50
CA ALA A 63 9.38 18.17 -2.93
C ALA A 63 10.02 19.22 -3.83
N GLN A 64 9.94 19.06 -5.15
CA GLN A 64 10.43 20.07 -6.10
C GLN A 64 9.67 21.41 -5.99
N GLU A 65 8.37 21.36 -5.73
CA GLU A 65 7.52 22.55 -5.58
C GLU A 65 7.52 23.12 -4.15
N SER A 66 8.00 22.36 -3.17
CA SER A 66 8.05 22.72 -1.74
C SER A 66 9.48 23.08 -1.27
N ASP A 67 10.23 23.84 -2.07
CA ASP A 67 11.62 24.25 -1.78
C ASP A 67 12.57 23.09 -1.44
N GLY A 68 12.32 21.92 -2.01
CA GLY A 68 13.06 20.69 -1.75
C GLY A 68 12.63 19.92 -0.50
N HIS A 69 11.57 20.32 0.21
CA HIS A 69 11.10 19.65 1.42
C HIS A 69 10.10 18.53 1.08
N PHE A 70 10.29 17.37 1.67
CA PHE A 70 9.35 16.26 1.49
C PHE A 70 7.98 16.55 2.09
N VAL A 71 6.98 15.82 1.62
CA VAL A 71 5.63 15.86 2.18
C VAL A 71 5.63 15.50 3.67
N PRO A 72 4.88 16.20 4.54
CA PRO A 72 4.72 15.80 5.94
C PRO A 72 3.96 14.48 6.05
N ALA A 73 4.46 13.56 6.88
CA ALA A 73 3.75 12.31 7.15
C ALA A 73 2.45 12.55 7.91
N ALA A 74 2.49 13.41 8.92
CA ALA A 74 1.35 13.76 9.77
C ALA A 74 1.55 15.14 10.41
N ARG A 75 1.20 16.23 9.72
CA ARG A 75 1.55 17.61 10.12
C ARG A 75 0.96 18.02 11.49
N ASP A 76 -0.20 17.48 11.82
CA ASP A 76 -1.01 17.73 13.02
C ASP A 76 -0.69 16.76 14.17
N MET A 77 0.31 15.90 14.04
CA MET A 77 0.63 14.93 15.09
C MET A 77 0.85 15.65 16.44
N GLY A 78 0.04 15.28 17.44
CA GLY A 78 0.06 15.90 18.77
C GLY A 78 -0.64 17.27 18.87
N GLN A 79 -1.43 17.68 17.86
CA GLN A 79 -2.13 18.98 17.81
C GLN A 79 -3.66 18.91 17.94
N GLY A 80 -4.19 17.84 18.52
CA GLY A 80 -5.63 17.69 18.80
C GLY A 80 -6.20 16.40 18.24
N ASN A 81 -7.53 16.30 18.26
CA ASN A 81 -8.26 15.10 17.82
C ASN A 81 -9.08 15.32 16.55
N ASP A 82 -9.16 16.56 16.09
CA ASP A 82 -10.00 16.96 14.96
C ASP A 82 -9.12 17.51 13.85
N ASP A 83 -9.65 17.46 12.63
CA ASP A 83 -8.99 17.92 11.42
C ASP A 83 -7.58 17.34 11.20
N LEU A 84 -7.53 16.02 11.02
CA LEU A 84 -6.28 15.27 10.93
C LEU A 84 -5.78 15.25 9.48
N TYR A 85 -4.49 15.55 9.29
CA TYR A 85 -3.81 15.64 7.99
C TYR A 85 -2.72 14.58 7.91
N ARG A 86 -2.81 13.71 6.91
CA ARG A 86 -1.80 12.70 6.62
C ARG A 86 -1.29 12.88 5.22
N TRP A 87 -0.14 12.28 4.92
CA TRP A 87 0.37 12.21 3.56
C TRP A 87 -0.65 11.59 2.59
N HIS A 88 -1.54 10.72 3.09
CA HIS A 88 -2.54 10.02 2.28
C HIS A 88 -3.94 10.63 2.26
N GLY A 89 -4.20 11.69 3.01
CA GLY A 89 -5.54 12.29 3.04
C GLY A 89 -5.79 13.19 4.24
N ARG A 90 -7.02 13.70 4.31
CA ARG A 90 -7.49 14.53 5.41
C ARG A 90 -8.81 13.98 5.96
N ARG A 91 -9.08 14.17 7.25
CA ARG A 91 -10.41 13.89 7.82
C ARG A 91 -10.81 14.87 8.90
N PRO A 92 -12.11 15.12 9.07
CA PRO A 92 -12.60 16.08 10.06
C PRO A 92 -12.47 15.60 11.50
N SER A 93 -12.52 14.29 11.77
CA SER A 93 -12.46 13.74 13.13
C SER A 93 -11.85 12.34 13.15
N ARG A 94 -11.44 11.87 14.34
CA ARG A 94 -10.81 10.54 14.55
C ARG A 94 -11.58 9.34 14.00
N ASN A 95 -12.91 9.39 14.03
CA ASN A 95 -13.75 8.27 13.59
C ASN A 95 -14.23 8.42 12.14
N ALA A 96 -13.93 9.55 11.49
CA ALA A 96 -14.19 9.72 10.07
C ALA A 96 -13.14 8.97 9.24
N ALA A 97 -13.54 8.55 8.04
CA ALA A 97 -12.61 8.03 7.05
C ALA A 97 -11.71 9.17 6.53
N PHE A 98 -10.46 8.83 6.16
CA PHE A 98 -9.62 9.75 5.41
C PHE A 98 -10.17 9.95 4.00
N ASP A 99 -10.32 11.21 3.61
CA ASP A 99 -10.57 11.61 2.22
C ASP A 99 -9.21 11.71 1.49
N PRO A 100 -8.94 10.84 0.50
CA PRO A 100 -7.71 10.87 -0.27
C PRO A 100 -7.51 12.17 -1.06
N ASN A 101 -8.60 12.88 -1.40
CA ASN A 101 -8.50 14.16 -2.12
C ASN A 101 -7.85 15.26 -1.27
N GLY A 102 -7.86 15.10 0.05
CA GLY A 102 -7.12 15.95 0.97
C GLY A 102 -5.61 15.66 1.01
N SER A 103 -5.13 14.66 0.27
CA SER A 103 -3.71 14.31 0.24
C SER A 103 -2.88 15.41 -0.41
N PRO A 104 -1.76 15.84 0.20
CA PRO A 104 -0.79 16.72 -0.46
C PRO A 104 -0.14 16.11 -1.71
N LEU A 105 -0.22 14.78 -1.91
CA LEU A 105 0.35 14.11 -3.06
C LEU A 105 -0.63 13.98 -4.23
N ILE A 106 -1.92 14.32 -4.04
CA ILE A 106 -2.98 14.02 -5.00
C ILE A 106 -2.73 14.64 -6.39
N ALA A 107 -2.18 15.86 -6.42
CA ALA A 107 -1.87 16.60 -7.64
C ALA A 107 -0.72 15.97 -8.45
N TYR A 108 0.11 15.14 -7.82
CA TYR A 108 1.27 14.50 -8.44
C TYR A 108 1.02 13.02 -8.78
N LEU A 109 -0.18 12.51 -8.49
CA LEU A 109 -0.60 11.16 -8.85
C LEU A 109 -1.35 11.21 -10.18
N GLN A 110 -0.90 10.42 -11.16
CA GLN A 110 -1.47 10.40 -12.52
C GLN A 110 -2.97 10.06 -12.55
N GLU A 111 -3.45 9.28 -11.57
CA GLU A 111 -4.83 8.83 -11.51
C GLU A 111 -5.64 9.54 -10.40
N GLY A 112 -5.07 10.53 -9.74
CA GLY A 112 -5.76 11.35 -8.74
C GLY A 112 -6.29 10.58 -7.53
N GLN A 113 -5.72 9.41 -7.22
CA GLN A 113 -6.05 8.65 -6.02
C GLN A 113 -4.85 7.82 -5.55
N ILE A 114 -4.75 7.64 -4.24
CA ILE A 114 -3.82 6.68 -3.64
C ILE A 114 -4.47 5.31 -3.79
N LYS A 115 -3.78 4.43 -4.51
CA LYS A 115 -4.26 3.07 -4.75
C LYS A 115 -3.95 2.17 -3.57
N GLU A 116 -4.69 1.08 -3.48
CA GLU A 116 -4.45 0.01 -2.50
C GLU A 116 -3.80 -1.20 -3.17
N CYS A 117 -3.00 -1.93 -2.39
CA CYS A 117 -2.37 -3.15 -2.84
C CYS A 117 -3.40 -4.29 -3.01
N PRO A 118 -3.60 -4.87 -4.22
CA PRO A 118 -4.56 -5.95 -4.45
C PRO A 118 -4.18 -7.28 -3.80
N ALA A 119 -3.00 -7.39 -3.17
CA ALA A 119 -2.60 -8.57 -2.41
C ALA A 119 -3.54 -8.85 -1.22
N ARG A 120 -4.44 -7.90 -0.89
CA ARG A 120 -5.57 -8.01 0.03
C ARG A 120 -5.14 -8.60 1.38
N VAL A 121 -4.51 -7.75 2.17
CA VAL A 121 -4.41 -7.96 3.61
C VAL A 121 -5.79 -7.70 4.19
N ASP A 122 -6.35 -8.67 4.93
CA ASP A 122 -7.65 -8.49 5.58
C ASP A 122 -7.45 -7.59 6.81
N PHE A 123 -7.49 -6.28 6.57
CA PHE A 123 -7.46 -5.27 7.62
C PHE A 123 -8.80 -5.21 8.35
N LEU A 124 -8.73 -4.95 9.66
CA LEU A 124 -9.89 -4.81 10.50
C LEU A 124 -10.69 -3.55 10.09
N ALA A 125 -11.89 -3.77 9.56
CA ALA A 125 -12.72 -2.74 8.92
C ALA A 125 -13.65 -2.02 9.91
N THR A 126 -13.16 -1.64 11.09
CA THR A 126 -13.90 -0.79 12.03
C THR A 126 -13.79 0.69 11.66
N SER A 127 -14.63 1.54 12.27
CA SER A 127 -14.54 3.01 12.22
C SER A 127 -14.18 3.61 13.57
N ASP A 128 -13.95 2.79 14.60
CA ASP A 128 -13.49 3.24 15.90
C ASP A 128 -11.98 3.51 15.84
N TRP A 129 -11.58 4.73 16.16
CA TRP A 129 -10.18 5.12 16.28
C TRP A 129 -9.36 4.18 17.15
N ASN A 130 -9.94 3.66 18.24
CA ASN A 130 -9.19 2.76 19.13
C ASN A 130 -8.76 1.47 18.45
N SER A 131 -9.42 1.08 17.35
CA SER A 131 -9.20 -0.18 16.65
C SER A 131 -8.87 -0.02 15.15
N SER A 132 -8.90 1.19 14.57
CA SER A 132 -8.43 1.46 13.21
C SER A 132 -8.22 2.97 12.96
N PHE A 133 -7.14 3.51 13.52
CA PHE A 133 -6.90 4.96 13.47
C PHE A 133 -6.27 5.49 12.19
N GLU A 134 -5.61 4.69 11.33
CA GLU A 134 -5.04 5.18 10.06
C GLU A 134 -5.75 4.59 8.82
N LYS A 135 -7.05 4.30 8.95
CA LYS A 135 -7.88 3.71 7.89
C LYS A 135 -7.88 4.55 6.60
N GLY A 136 -7.69 3.91 5.45
CA GLY A 136 -7.69 4.54 4.13
C GLY A 136 -6.29 4.98 3.65
N CYS A 137 -5.23 4.37 4.17
CA CYS A 137 -3.87 4.53 3.64
C CYS A 137 -3.54 3.47 2.56
N GLY A 138 -4.42 2.49 2.34
CA GLY A 138 -4.30 1.49 1.28
C GLY A 138 -3.25 0.42 1.57
N GLY A 139 -2.86 0.26 2.84
CA GLY A 139 -1.80 -0.64 3.28
C GLY A 139 -0.39 -0.15 2.96
N TYR A 140 -0.21 1.11 2.58
CA TYR A 140 1.11 1.72 2.40
C TYR A 140 1.48 2.59 3.60
N GLY A 141 2.77 2.56 3.95
CA GLY A 141 3.36 3.39 4.99
C GLY A 141 4.41 4.33 4.41
N TYR A 142 4.43 5.57 4.89
CA TYR A 142 5.40 6.59 4.50
C TYR A 142 6.42 6.83 5.62
N ASN A 143 7.69 7.07 5.27
CA ASN A 143 8.77 7.24 6.24
C ASN A 143 8.58 8.48 7.11
N MET A 144 7.93 8.28 8.25
CA MET A 144 7.65 9.32 9.23
C MET A 144 8.90 9.66 10.05
N SER A 145 9.73 8.69 10.39
CA SER A 145 10.89 8.91 11.28
C SER A 145 11.97 9.80 10.65
N TYR A 146 12.06 9.82 9.31
CA TYR A 146 13.09 10.57 8.59
C TYR A 146 12.54 11.57 7.58
N LEU A 147 11.86 11.11 6.51
CA LEU A 147 11.54 12.00 5.40
C LEU A 147 10.38 12.94 5.74
N GLY A 148 9.28 12.38 6.24
CA GLY A 148 8.06 13.09 6.55
C GLY A 148 8.04 13.82 7.90
N SER A 149 9.19 13.94 8.59
CA SER A 149 9.31 14.69 9.83
C SER A 149 10.77 15.11 10.12
N ARG A 150 11.00 15.76 11.27
CA ARG A 150 12.30 16.04 11.90
C ARG A 150 12.55 15.22 13.16
N LEU A 151 11.85 14.10 13.38
CA LEU A 151 12.04 13.23 14.56
C LEU A 151 13.49 12.75 14.72
N TRP A 152 14.18 12.54 13.60
CA TRP A 152 15.59 12.17 13.58
C TRP A 152 16.54 13.29 13.99
N ASP A 153 16.11 14.55 14.10
CA ASP A 153 16.96 15.69 14.42
C ASP A 153 16.94 16.00 15.92
N LYS A 154 18.12 16.01 16.55
CA LYS A 154 18.24 16.27 18.00
C LYS A 154 17.77 17.68 18.38
N ARG A 155 17.84 18.63 17.45
CA ARG A 155 17.34 20.01 17.66
C ARG A 155 15.83 20.05 17.93
N TYR A 156 15.11 19.06 17.43
CA TYR A 156 13.66 18.92 17.57
C TYR A 156 13.24 17.90 18.64
N ALA A 157 14.19 17.22 19.29
CA ALA A 157 13.89 16.15 20.26
C ALA A 157 13.01 16.63 21.44
N ALA A 158 13.18 17.87 21.90
CA ALA A 158 12.36 18.46 22.95
C ALA A 158 11.09 19.15 22.41
N ARG A 159 10.93 19.25 21.09
CA ARG A 159 9.88 20.02 20.40
C ARG A 159 9.02 19.10 19.54
N PHE A 160 8.39 18.12 20.19
CA PHE A 160 7.67 17.02 19.54
C PHE A 160 6.71 17.49 18.43
N LYS A 161 5.90 18.53 18.67
CA LYS A 161 4.97 19.07 17.67
C LYS A 161 5.68 19.67 16.46
N GLU A 162 6.73 20.47 16.68
CA GLU A 162 7.54 21.06 15.61
C GLU A 162 8.25 19.99 14.78
N SER A 163 8.55 18.83 15.37
CA SER A 163 9.14 17.70 14.64
C SER A 163 8.26 17.22 13.49
N TYR A 164 6.94 17.25 13.63
CA TYR A 164 6.02 16.78 12.58
C TYR A 164 5.59 17.85 11.60
N GLN A 165 5.67 19.12 12.01
CA GLN A 165 5.36 20.26 11.15
C GLN A 165 6.47 20.53 10.12
N ASN A 166 7.70 20.09 10.40
CA ASN A 166 8.85 20.25 9.52
C ASN A 166 9.28 18.89 8.96
N THR A 167 9.79 18.89 7.73
CA THR A 167 10.20 17.67 7.03
C THR A 167 11.63 17.77 6.55
N THR A 168 12.22 16.63 6.20
CA THR A 168 13.58 16.58 5.67
C THR A 168 13.63 17.18 4.28
N SER A 169 14.71 17.91 3.96
CA SER A 169 14.96 18.39 2.61
C SER A 169 15.68 17.31 1.77
N LEU A 170 15.41 17.27 0.48
CA LEU A 170 16.15 16.50 -0.52
C LEU A 170 17.67 16.66 -0.38
N ARG A 171 18.13 17.87 -0.03
CA ARG A 171 19.56 18.18 0.14
C ARG A 171 20.18 17.50 1.37
N GLU A 172 19.37 17.11 2.35
CA GLU A 172 19.82 16.47 3.58
C GLU A 172 19.87 14.94 3.48
N VAL A 173 19.26 14.37 2.42
CA VAL A 173 19.27 12.92 2.17
C VAL A 173 20.61 12.48 1.61
N LYS A 174 21.44 11.89 2.48
CA LYS A 174 22.82 11.51 2.13
C LYS A 174 22.93 10.26 1.25
N ARG A 175 22.02 9.30 1.41
CA ARG A 175 22.05 8.00 0.70
C ARG A 175 20.64 7.67 0.18
N PRO A 176 20.18 8.29 -0.92
CA PRO A 176 18.83 8.09 -1.43
C PRO A 176 18.49 6.62 -1.69
N SER A 177 19.43 5.85 -2.25
CA SER A 177 19.25 4.42 -2.54
C SER A 177 19.12 3.52 -1.31
N HIS A 178 19.52 3.99 -0.13
CA HIS A 178 19.40 3.27 1.14
C HIS A 178 18.31 3.88 2.05
N THR A 179 17.55 4.85 1.53
CA THR A 179 16.52 5.53 2.31
C THR A 179 15.16 4.93 1.95
N LEU A 180 14.51 4.29 2.92
CA LEU A 180 13.13 3.85 2.76
C LEU A 180 12.24 5.09 2.64
N MET A 181 11.44 5.20 1.57
CA MET A 181 10.47 6.29 1.43
C MET A 181 9.05 5.78 1.70
N PHE A 182 8.65 4.75 0.97
CA PHE A 182 7.37 4.07 1.13
C PHE A 182 7.60 2.57 1.24
N ALA A 183 6.73 1.89 1.97
CA ALA A 183 6.68 0.43 2.09
C ALA A 183 5.23 -0.03 2.18
N ASP A 184 4.99 -1.32 1.96
CA ASP A 184 3.79 -1.94 2.51
C ASP A 184 3.86 -1.85 4.04
N SER A 185 2.74 -1.54 4.68
CA SER A 185 2.65 -1.27 6.11
C SER A 185 1.33 -1.77 6.69
N ALA A 186 1.44 -2.44 7.81
CA ALA A 186 0.34 -2.93 8.61
C ALA A 186 0.76 -2.87 10.08
N MET A 187 -0.19 -2.70 10.98
CA MET A 187 0.08 -2.77 12.41
C MET A 187 -0.82 -3.81 13.05
N THR A 188 -0.27 -4.55 14.00
CA THR A 188 -1.06 -5.45 14.83
C THR A 188 -1.78 -4.65 15.91
N GLN A 189 -3.09 -4.87 16.04
CA GLN A 189 -3.91 -4.20 17.05
C GLN A 189 -3.90 -4.97 18.37
N ASP A 190 -4.13 -6.29 18.31
CA ASP A 190 -4.30 -7.16 19.48
C ASP A 190 -3.46 -8.45 19.37
N GLY A 191 -2.41 -8.45 18.54
CA GLY A 191 -1.60 -9.64 18.25
C GLY A 191 -2.16 -10.53 17.14
N GLU A 192 -3.46 -10.46 16.85
CA GLU A 192 -4.13 -11.27 15.82
C GLU A 192 -4.62 -10.45 14.63
N ASN A 193 -5.25 -9.30 14.91
CA ASN A 193 -5.84 -8.45 13.89
C ASN A 193 -4.83 -7.46 13.31
N LEU A 194 -4.84 -7.29 11.99
CA LEU A 194 -4.08 -6.26 11.30
C LEU A 194 -4.96 -5.03 11.05
N ILE A 195 -4.39 -3.87 11.26
CA ILE A 195 -5.01 -2.58 10.94
C ILE A 195 -4.12 -1.83 9.95
N GLU A 196 -4.75 -0.97 9.16
CA GLU A 196 -4.02 -0.07 8.27
C GLU A 196 -3.13 0.85 9.09
N TYR A 197 -1.91 1.04 8.62
CA TYR A 197 -0.95 1.92 9.26
C TYR A 197 -0.20 2.76 8.25
N SER A 198 -0.41 4.06 8.31
CA SER A 198 0.08 5.01 7.32
C SER A 198 1.57 5.36 7.48
N PHE A 199 2.26 4.84 8.49
CA PHE A 199 3.66 5.20 8.76
C PHE A 199 4.59 4.01 8.59
N ALA A 200 5.73 4.26 7.94
CA ALA A 200 6.89 3.40 8.00
C ALA A 200 7.93 4.03 8.94
N THR A 201 8.42 3.26 9.91
CA THR A 201 9.43 3.72 10.86
C THR A 201 10.68 2.86 10.72
N PRO A 202 11.51 3.09 9.68
CA PRO A 202 12.71 2.29 9.50
C PRO A 202 13.66 2.47 10.69
N PRO A 203 14.49 1.45 10.98
CA PRO A 203 15.47 1.52 12.07
C PRO A 203 16.32 2.79 11.97
N PRO A 204 16.76 3.38 13.10
CA PRO A 204 17.55 4.60 13.11
C PRO A 204 18.84 4.53 12.27
N CYS A 205 19.39 3.32 12.05
CA CYS A 205 20.57 3.13 11.20
C CYS A 205 20.28 3.38 9.71
N CYS A 206 19.06 3.11 9.23
CA CYS A 206 18.62 3.44 7.87
C CYS A 206 18.37 4.96 7.70
N VAL A 207 18.23 5.67 8.82
CA VAL A 207 17.92 7.11 8.88
C VAL A 207 19.18 7.95 9.04
N ARG A 208 20.18 7.47 9.79
CA ARG A 208 21.27 8.31 10.31
C ARG A 208 22.63 7.64 10.23
N ARG A 209 23.22 7.62 9.02
CA ARG A 209 24.68 7.58 8.76
C ARG A 209 25.51 6.69 9.70
N SER A 210 25.06 5.47 10.00
CA SER A 210 25.86 4.49 10.71
C SER A 210 26.01 3.24 9.86
N ASP A 211 27.24 2.78 9.70
CA ASP A 211 27.58 1.52 9.01
C ASP A 211 27.12 0.26 9.78
N LEU A 212 26.24 0.44 10.77
CA LEU A 212 25.64 -0.57 11.65
C LEU A 212 24.43 -1.29 11.03
N CYS A 213 24.00 -0.91 9.83
CA CYS A 213 22.76 -1.38 9.22
C CYS A 213 22.92 -2.67 8.40
N ARG A 214 23.93 -3.50 8.70
CA ARG A 214 24.07 -4.84 8.09
C ARG A 214 23.15 -5.89 8.74
N ASP A 215 22.71 -5.66 9.98
CA ASP A 215 21.99 -6.67 10.78
C ASP A 215 20.58 -6.24 11.24
N ALA A 216 20.07 -5.10 10.77
CA ALA A 216 18.74 -4.65 11.13
C ALA A 216 17.67 -5.35 10.27
N HIS A 217 17.23 -6.52 10.73
CA HIS A 217 16.02 -7.15 10.21
C HIS A 217 14.85 -6.18 10.41
N VAL A 218 14.21 -5.83 9.29
CA VAL A 218 12.88 -5.18 9.29
C VAL A 218 11.92 -6.23 9.84
N THR A 219 11.55 -6.11 11.10
CA THR A 219 10.40 -6.82 11.69
C THR A 219 9.13 -6.07 11.37
#